data_AF-A0A7V3JKE8-F1
#
_entry.id   AF-A0A7V3JKE8-F1
#
_cell.length_a   1.000
_cell.length_b   1.000
_cell.length_c   1.000
_cell.angle_alpha   90.00
_cell.angle_beta   90.00
_cell.angle_gamma   90.00
#
_symmetry.space_group_name_H-M   'P 1'
#
loop_
_entity.id
_entity.type
_entity.pdbx_description
1 polymer ?
#
loop_
_entity_poly.entity_id
_entity_poly.type
_entity_poly.pdbx_seq_one_letter_code
_entity_poly.pdbx_strand_id
1 'polypeptide(L)'
;MAAAPRTKKIPIGLQVYSVREAAAKDLAGVLKAVGQMGYEGVEFAGYYGHQAKDIRKMLDDSGLKCCGTHIRLETLLGDEFARTVEFNQILGNRFLIVSWMPEARFATV
;
A
#
# COMPACT_ATOMS: atom_id res chain seq x y z
N MET A 1 -25.72 18.02 30.80
CA MET A 1 -25.04 18.51 29.58
C MET A 1 -24.70 17.32 28.70
N ALA A 2 -25.09 17.32 27.43
CA ALA A 2 -24.69 16.29 26.47
C ALA A 2 -23.24 16.52 26.02
N ALA A 3 -22.44 15.46 25.94
CA ALA A 3 -21.07 15.53 25.44
C ALA A 3 -21.08 15.92 23.96
N ALA A 4 -20.18 16.84 23.56
CA ALA A 4 -19.98 17.20 22.16
C ALA A 4 -19.59 15.95 21.34
N PRO A 5 -20.04 15.82 20.07
CA PRO A 5 -19.71 14.67 19.26
C PRO A 5 -18.19 14.61 19.07
N ARG A 6 -17.58 13.46 19.41
CA ARG A 6 -16.18 13.20 19.06
C ARG A 6 -16.10 13.24 17.54
N THR A 7 -15.42 14.23 16.98
CA THR A 7 -15.05 14.23 15.58
C THR A 7 -14.16 12.99 15.36
N LYS A 8 -14.69 11.97 14.68
CA LYS A 8 -13.88 10.80 14.31
C LYS A 8 -12.81 11.30 13.35
N LYS A 9 -11.55 11.35 13.82
CA LYS A 9 -10.39 11.63 12.97
C LYS A 9 -10.35 10.58 11.86
N ILE A 10 -10.35 11.03 10.60
CA ILE A 10 -10.23 10.14 9.44
C ILE A 10 -8.73 9.84 9.27
N PRO A 11 -8.31 8.57 9.31
CA PRO A 11 -6.92 8.21 9.08
C PRO A 11 -6.45 8.64 7.70
N ILE A 12 -5.23 9.16 7.60
CA ILE A 12 -4.65 9.62 6.33
C ILE A 12 -3.54 8.65 5.91
N GLY A 13 -3.62 8.19 4.66
CA GLY A 13 -2.62 7.35 4.02
C GLY A 13 -1.84 8.12 2.96
N LEU A 14 -0.57 7.75 2.75
CA LEU A 14 0.27 8.29 1.68
C LEU A 14 0.46 7.25 0.57
N GLN A 15 0.16 7.60 -0.67
CA GLN A 15 0.58 6.82 -1.83
C GLN A 15 2.09 7.03 -2.06
N VAL A 16 2.90 6.00 -1.80
CA VAL A 16 4.38 6.04 -1.82
C VAL A 16 4.93 6.45 -3.18
N TYR A 17 4.18 6.21 -4.26
CA TYR A 17 4.55 6.66 -5.60
C TYR A 17 4.84 8.18 -5.69
N SER A 18 4.20 8.98 -4.83
CA SER A 18 4.43 10.43 -4.73
C SER A 18 5.86 10.79 -4.31
N VAL A 19 6.55 9.88 -3.62
CA VAL A 19 7.95 10.03 -3.15
C VAL A 19 8.86 8.92 -3.71
N ARG A 20 8.49 8.35 -4.86
CA ARG A 20 9.11 7.14 -5.44
C ARG A 20 10.63 7.19 -5.60
N GLU A 21 11.20 8.36 -5.91
CA GLU A 21 12.64 8.50 -6.11
C GLU A 21 13.42 8.38 -4.79
N ALA A 22 12.86 8.88 -3.70
CA ALA A 22 13.42 8.68 -2.36
C ALA A 22 13.22 7.24 -1.90
N ALA A 23 12.03 6.68 -2.12
CA ALA A 23 11.71 5.31 -1.75
C ALA A 23 12.57 4.27 -2.50
N ALA A 24 12.93 4.55 -3.76
CA ALA A 24 13.84 3.70 -4.53
C ALA A 24 15.28 3.69 -3.98
N LYS A 25 15.69 4.72 -3.24
CA LYS A 25 17.01 4.81 -2.61
C LYS A 25 17.01 4.22 -1.21
N ASP A 26 15.97 4.52 -0.42
CA ASP A 26 15.82 4.07 0.95
C ASP A 26 14.34 4.03 1.35
N LEU A 27 13.69 2.89 1.08
CA LEU A 27 12.29 2.69 1.42
C LEU A 27 12.07 2.75 2.95
N ALA A 28 12.95 2.15 3.74
CA ALA A 28 12.80 2.09 5.19
C ALA A 28 12.88 3.50 5.81
N GLY A 29 13.83 4.33 5.36
CA GLY A 29 13.94 5.72 5.76
C GLY A 29 12.72 6.55 5.39
N VAL A 30 12.17 6.34 4.19
CA VAL A 30 10.92 7.00 3.76
C VAL A 30 9.75 6.60 4.64
N LEU A 31 9.52 5.31 4.87
CA LEU A 31 8.40 4.83 5.69
C LEU A 31 8.51 5.37 7.13
N LYS A 32 9.71 5.37 7.70
CA LYS A 32 9.96 5.97 9.02
C LYS A 32 9.61 7.45 9.05
N ALA A 33 10.05 8.22 8.06
CA ALA A 33 9.75 9.66 7.98
C ALA A 33 8.23 9.91 7.84
N VAL A 34 7.54 9.11 7.03
CA VAL A 34 6.08 9.19 6.83
C VAL A 34 5.32 8.91 8.14
N GLY A 35 5.72 7.89 8.89
CA GLY A 35 5.16 7.62 10.22
C GLY A 35 5.39 8.77 11.20
N GLN A 36 6.60 9.35 11.20
CA GLN A 36 6.94 10.50 12.05
C GLN A 36 6.14 11.78 11.69
N MET A 37 5.73 11.94 10.43
CA MET A 37 4.85 13.03 9.99
C MET A 37 3.40 12.86 10.47
N GLY A 38 3.02 11.68 10.99
CA GLY A 38 1.69 11.40 11.53
C GLY A 38 0.72 10.78 10.54
N TYR A 39 1.20 10.27 9.39
CA TYR A 39 0.41 9.38 8.55
C TYR A 39 0.15 8.06 9.26
N GLU A 40 -1.01 7.46 9.00
CA GLU A 40 -1.45 6.22 9.66
C GLU A 40 -1.32 5.00 8.75
N GLY A 41 -1.06 5.23 7.46
CA GLY A 41 -0.84 4.17 6.50
C GLY A 41 -0.16 4.63 5.22
N VAL A 42 0.18 3.65 4.39
CA VAL A 42 0.74 3.85 3.08
C VAL A 42 0.10 2.92 2.06
N GLU A 43 0.02 3.42 0.83
CA GLU A 43 -0.31 2.64 -0.35
C GLU A 43 0.95 2.45 -1.19
N PHE A 44 1.14 1.26 -1.75
CA PHE A 44 2.32 0.92 -2.55
C PHE A 44 2.00 0.85 -4.04
N ALA A 45 2.90 1.36 -4.88
CA ALA A 45 2.92 1.10 -6.31
C ALA A 45 4.23 0.39 -6.67
N GLY A 46 4.25 -0.92 -6.46
CA GLY A 46 5.48 -1.72 -6.46
C GLY A 46 6.21 -1.70 -5.11
N TYR A 47 7.15 -2.63 -4.96
CA TYR A 47 7.76 -3.00 -3.68
C TYR A 47 9.27 -2.80 -3.62
N TYR A 48 9.86 -2.13 -4.62
CA TYR A 48 11.29 -1.80 -4.70
C TYR A 48 12.25 -3.00 -4.50
N GLY A 49 11.82 -4.21 -4.87
CA GLY A 49 12.61 -5.44 -4.74
C GLY A 49 12.58 -6.08 -3.36
N HIS A 50 11.81 -5.53 -2.41
CA HIS A 50 11.68 -6.10 -1.07
C HIS A 50 10.68 -7.26 -1.02
N GLN A 51 10.95 -8.22 -0.15
CA GLN A 51 10.04 -9.32 0.14
C GLN A 51 8.92 -8.85 1.07
N ALA A 52 7.78 -9.54 1.03
CA ALA A 52 6.60 -9.18 1.82
C ALA A 52 6.88 -9.02 3.32
N LYS A 53 7.69 -9.92 3.88
CA LYS A 53 8.06 -9.92 5.30
C LYS A 53 8.91 -8.70 5.69
N ASP A 54 9.82 -8.29 4.81
CA ASP A 54 10.68 -7.13 5.05
C ASP A 54 9.84 -5.84 5.06
N ILE A 55 8.94 -5.71 4.09
CA ILE A 55 8.00 -4.58 4.02
C ILE A 55 7.10 -4.56 5.25
N ARG A 56 6.55 -5.72 5.63
CA ARG A 56 5.73 -5.82 6.85
C ARG A 56 6.49 -5.32 8.07
N LYS A 57 7.74 -5.73 8.23
CA LYS A 57 8.59 -5.26 9.32
C LYS A 57 8.81 -3.75 9.26
N MET A 58 9.12 -3.18 8.09
CA MET A 58 9.32 -1.73 7.94
C MET A 58 8.06 -0.94 8.29
N LEU A 59 6.89 -1.44 7.92
CA LEU A 59 5.59 -0.87 8.29
C LEU A 59 5.38 -0.88 9.80
N ASP A 60 5.63 -2.02 10.45
CA ASP A 60 5.52 -2.18 11.90
C ASP A 60 6.48 -1.25 12.65
N ASP A 61 7.74 -1.21 12.25
CA ASP A 61 8.76 -0.34 12.84
C ASP A 61 8.40 1.16 12.69
N SER A 62 7.63 1.51 11.65
CA SER A 62 7.22 2.89 11.35
C SER A 62 5.83 3.24 11.90
N GLY A 63 5.12 2.30 12.53
CA GLY A 63 3.76 2.49 13.01
C GLY A 63 2.72 2.68 11.89
N LEU A 64 3.03 2.24 10.67
CA LEU A 64 2.20 2.41 9.47
C LEU A 64 1.43 1.13 9.14
N LYS A 65 0.23 1.28 8.56
CA LYS A 65 -0.50 0.17 7.95
C LYS A 65 -0.37 0.19 6.44
N CYS A 66 -0.36 -0.99 5.81
CA CYS A 66 -0.61 -1.06 4.38
C CYS A 66 -2.10 -0.83 4.13
N CYS A 67 -2.47 0.29 3.52
CA CYS A 67 -3.86 0.65 3.23
C CYS A 67 -4.26 0.42 1.76
N GLY A 68 -3.36 -0.11 0.94
CA GLY A 68 -3.65 -0.51 -0.43
C GLY A 68 -2.39 -0.85 -1.21
N THR A 69 -2.57 -1.48 -2.36
CA THR A 69 -1.49 -1.63 -3.32
C THR A 69 -2.01 -1.52 -4.75
N HIS A 70 -1.30 -0.75 -5.55
CA HIS A 70 -1.39 -0.75 -7.00
C HIS A 70 -0.66 -1.98 -7.55
N ILE A 71 -1.41 -2.84 -8.21
CA ILE A 71 -0.92 -4.05 -8.87
C ILE A 71 -1.32 -4.05 -10.34
N ARG A 72 -0.61 -4.86 -11.12
CA ARG A 72 -0.97 -5.08 -12.52
C ARG A 72 -2.10 -6.10 -12.62
N LEU A 73 -2.98 -5.96 -13.61
CA LEU A 73 -4.09 -6.88 -13.83
C LEU A 73 -3.62 -8.33 -13.92
N GLU A 74 -2.49 -8.59 -14.59
CA GLU A 74 -1.97 -9.95 -14.81
C GLU A 74 -1.67 -10.67 -13.51
N THR A 75 -1.36 -9.95 -12.44
CA THR A 75 -1.07 -10.54 -11.11
C THR A 75 -2.33 -11.03 -10.39
N LEU A 76 -3.51 -10.69 -10.91
CA LEU A 76 -4.81 -11.17 -10.43
C LEU A 76 -5.35 -12.37 -11.21
N LEU A 77 -4.62 -12.83 -12.23
CA LEU A 77 -5.08 -13.86 -13.15
C LEU A 77 -4.26 -15.15 -12.99
N GLY A 78 -4.92 -16.29 -13.21
CA GLY A 78 -4.28 -17.61 -13.22
C GLY A 78 -3.46 -17.89 -11.96
N ASP A 79 -2.27 -18.47 -12.16
CA ASP A 79 -1.39 -18.93 -11.09
C ASP A 79 -0.73 -17.78 -10.30
N GLU A 80 -0.73 -16.55 -10.84
CA GLU A 80 -0.19 -15.38 -10.16
C GLU A 80 -1.08 -14.91 -9.01
N PHE A 81 -2.38 -15.22 -9.07
CA PHE A 81 -3.35 -14.73 -8.09
C PHE A 81 -3.01 -15.21 -6.67
N ALA A 82 -2.72 -16.50 -6.52
CA ALA A 82 -2.38 -17.07 -5.21
C ALA A 82 -1.14 -16.40 -4.60
N ARG A 83 -0.10 -16.16 -5.40
CA ARG A 83 1.13 -15.48 -4.96
C ARG A 83 0.86 -14.04 -4.54
N THR A 84 0.02 -13.35 -5.29
CA THR A 84 -0.38 -11.96 -5.00
C THR A 84 -1.19 -11.86 -3.71
N VAL A 85 -2.12 -12.80 -3.50
CA VAL A 85 -2.91 -12.88 -2.26
C VAL A 85 -2.00 -13.18 -1.06
N GLU A 86 -1.13 -14.17 -1.16
CA GLU A 86 -0.19 -14.52 -0.08
C GLU A 86 0.71 -13.32 0.29
N PHE A 87 1.30 -12.67 -0.72
CA PHE A 87 2.14 -11.48 -0.50
C PHE A 87 1.37 -10.41 0.28
N ASN A 88 0.14 -10.10 -0.15
CA ASN A 88 -0.66 -9.04 0.48
C ASN A 88 -1.20 -9.44 1.86
N GLN A 89 -1.48 -10.71 2.10
CA GLN A 89 -1.81 -11.22 3.43
C GLN A 89 -0.66 -11.00 4.42
N ILE A 90 0.58 -11.26 4.00
CA ILE A 90 1.78 -11.01 4.83
C ILE A 90 1.91 -9.51 5.16
N LEU A 91 1.65 -8.63 4.20
CA LEU A 91 1.63 -7.17 4.43
C LEU A 91 0.49 -6.73 5.37
N GLY A 92 -0.54 -7.56 5.55
CA GLY A 92 -1.80 -7.17 6.19
C GLY A 92 -2.66 -6.26 5.31
N ASN A 93 -2.42 -6.26 4.00
CA ASN A 93 -3.20 -5.49 3.03
C ASN A 93 -4.48 -6.22 2.63
N ARG A 94 -5.58 -5.48 2.50
CA ARG A 94 -6.88 -5.99 2.07
C ARG A 94 -7.32 -5.48 0.70
N PHE A 95 -6.63 -4.48 0.15
CA PHE A 95 -7.06 -3.77 -1.05
C PHE A 95 -6.06 -3.96 -2.18
N LEU A 96 -6.48 -4.75 -3.17
CA LEU A 96 -5.75 -4.99 -4.41
C LEU A 96 -6.34 -4.08 -5.49
N ILE A 97 -5.56 -3.10 -5.96
CA ILE A 97 -6.06 -2.02 -6.83
C ILE A 97 -5.36 -2.13 -8.18
N VAL A 98 -6.12 -2.30 -9.26
CA VAL A 98 -5.59 -2.21 -10.62
C VAL A 98 -5.60 -0.74 -11.02
N SER A 99 -4.45 -0.10 -10.92
CA SER A 99 -4.32 1.36 -11.11
C SER A 99 -4.17 1.79 -12.57
N TRP A 100 -3.97 0.82 -13.47
CA TRP A 100 -3.86 1.05 -14.90
C TRP A 100 -4.20 -0.23 -15.65
N MET A 101 -4.85 -0.08 -16.80
CA MET A 101 -5.17 -1.17 -17.71
C MET A 101 -5.08 -0.66 -19.15
N PRO A 102 -4.59 -1.47 -20.11
CA PRO A 102 -4.54 -1.07 -21.52
C PRO A 102 -5.94 -0.84 -22.09
N GLU A 103 -6.07 0.08 -23.05
CA GLU A 103 -7.36 0.41 -23.69
C GLU A 103 -8.08 -0.80 -24.30
N ALA A 104 -7.31 -1.74 -24.86
CA ALA A 104 -7.85 -2.97 -25.44
C ALA A 104 -8.65 -3.84 -24.44
N ARG A 105 -8.49 -3.60 -23.13
CA ARG A 105 -9.24 -4.30 -22.07
C ARG A 105 -10.50 -3.55 -21.61
N PHE A 106 -10.75 -2.35 -22.11
CA PHE A 106 -12.00 -1.62 -21.86
C PHE A 106 -13.12 -2.03 -22.81
N ALA A 107 -12.81 -2.80 -23.86
CA ALA A 107 -13.79 -3.26 -24.82
C ALA A 107 -14.80 -4.19 -24.13
N THR A 108 -16.08 -3.82 -24.23
CA THR A 108 -17.20 -4.68 -23.85
C THR A 108 -17.29 -5.83 -24.86
N VAL A 109 -17.39 -7.06 -24.36
CA VAL A 109 -17.83 -8.21 -25.17
C VAL A 109 -19.33 -8.16 -25.44
#